data_AF-A0A5S4GPG6-F1
#
_entry.id   AF-A0A5S4GPG6-F1
#
_cell.length_a   1.000
_cell.length_b   1.000
_cell.length_c   1.000
_cell.angle_alpha   90.00
_cell.angle_beta   90.00
_cell.angle_gamma   90.00
#
_symmetry.space_group_name_H-M   'P 1'
#
loop_
_entity.id
_entity.type
_entity.pdbx_description
1 polymer ?
#
loop_
_entity_poly.entity_id
_entity_poly.type
_entity_poly.pdbx_seq_one_letter_code
_entity_poly.pdbx_strand_id
1 'polypeptide(L)'
;MLIAEIARTSEAVAGTSGRKAKVTALAECLRRADAGEAATVVAYLSGELPQRQIGVGYAALRDLPPPAAEPSLTVPEVDASFTEIGAVSGPGSVARRRDLVAALFARATRAEQNFLIRLLAGELRQGALDGVMAEAIAAAAEVPSAEVRRAFMLRGSLGPVATAALADGVAALRAFTLEVGRPVKPMLAASAPSTDEAFAKLKAEAAVEWKLDGIRAQIHIADGDVHIFTRTLDEITSRLPEVVEAVKALPVHKAVFDGELIALRPDGSPHRGRSRPDGGAGCRRFRRGRRCRRHRGSTLSLKPI
;
A
#
# COMPACT_ATOMS: atom_id res chain seq x y z
N MET A 1 12.35 -2.88 -20.31
CA MET A 1 12.56 -1.41 -20.31
C MET A 1 13.77 -0.99 -19.45
N LEU A 2 14.50 0.08 -19.82
CA LEU A 2 15.61 0.66 -19.03
C LEU A 2 15.14 1.55 -17.87
N ILE A 3 15.88 1.59 -16.76
CA ILE A 3 15.61 2.50 -15.64
C ILE A 3 15.77 3.97 -16.05
N ALA A 4 16.67 4.28 -16.97
CA ALA A 4 16.80 5.62 -17.52
C ALA A 4 15.48 6.16 -18.10
N GLU A 5 14.63 5.29 -18.66
CA GLU A 5 13.31 5.70 -19.15
C GLU A 5 12.35 6.05 -18.00
N ILE A 6 12.37 5.25 -16.92
CA ILE A 6 11.61 5.54 -15.69
C ILE A 6 12.07 6.86 -15.06
N ALA A 7 13.38 7.07 -14.97
CA ALA A 7 13.96 8.29 -14.40
C ALA A 7 13.53 9.52 -15.21
N ARG A 8 13.61 9.47 -16.54
CA ARG A 8 13.11 10.55 -17.42
C ARG A 8 11.62 10.81 -17.25
N THR A 9 10.80 9.77 -17.20
CA THR A 9 9.36 9.92 -16.94
C THR A 9 9.11 10.56 -15.58
N SER A 10 9.84 10.14 -14.54
CA SER A 10 9.73 10.70 -13.20
C SER A 10 10.08 12.20 -13.16
N GLU A 11 11.17 12.59 -13.83
CA GLU A 11 11.56 14.01 -13.96
C GLU A 11 10.50 14.82 -14.70
N ALA A 12 9.97 14.32 -15.82
CA ALA A 12 8.90 15.00 -16.56
C ALA A 12 7.63 15.20 -15.73
N VAL A 13 7.24 14.19 -14.94
CA VAL A 13 6.08 14.25 -14.04
C VAL A 13 6.31 15.22 -12.88
N ALA A 14 7.53 15.25 -12.32
CA ALA A 14 7.89 16.17 -11.25
C ALA A 14 7.99 17.62 -11.73
N GLY A 15 8.43 17.83 -12.98
CA GLY A 15 8.62 19.15 -13.58
C GLY A 15 7.33 19.86 -14.02
N THR A 16 6.18 19.20 -13.94
CA THR A 16 4.88 19.79 -14.33
C THR A 16 3.89 19.85 -13.17
N SER A 17 3.05 20.89 -13.15
CA SER A 17 1.89 21.00 -12.26
C SER A 17 0.60 20.46 -12.90
N GLY A 18 0.57 20.30 -14.23
CA GLY A 18 -0.64 19.94 -14.98
C GLY A 18 -0.97 18.46 -14.87
N ARG A 19 -2.12 18.12 -14.26
CA ARG A 19 -2.60 16.73 -14.14
C ARG A 19 -2.61 15.99 -15.49
N LYS A 20 -3.09 16.64 -16.56
CA LYS A 20 -3.14 16.04 -17.91
C LYS A 20 -1.74 15.68 -18.43
N ALA A 21 -0.77 16.58 -18.29
CA ALA A 21 0.61 16.33 -18.72
C ALA A 21 1.25 15.16 -17.96
N LYS A 22 0.98 15.04 -16.65
CA LYS A 22 1.42 13.88 -15.84
C LYS A 22 0.82 12.58 -16.37
N VAL A 23 -0.49 12.56 -16.62
CA VAL A 23 -1.18 11.38 -17.16
C VAL A 23 -0.58 10.97 -18.50
N THR A 24 -0.34 11.93 -19.40
CA THR A 24 0.27 11.66 -20.71
C THR A 24 1.67 11.05 -20.58
N ALA A 25 2.56 11.66 -19.80
CA ALA A 25 3.93 11.18 -19.63
C ALA A 25 3.98 9.77 -19.00
N LEU A 26 3.11 9.49 -18.03
CA LEU A 26 2.99 8.17 -17.42
C LEU A 26 2.43 7.14 -18.41
N ALA A 27 1.38 7.49 -19.17
CA ALA A 27 0.78 6.58 -20.14
C ALA A 27 1.76 6.21 -21.27
N GLU A 28 2.56 7.16 -21.74
CA GLU A 28 3.63 6.93 -22.72
C GLU A 28 4.74 6.02 -22.17
N CYS A 29 5.02 6.09 -20.87
CA CYS A 29 5.94 5.16 -20.22
C CYS A 29 5.35 3.76 -20.15
N LEU A 30 4.09 3.64 -19.70
CA LEU A 30 3.41 2.36 -19.56
C LEU A 30 3.22 1.62 -20.89
N ARG A 31 2.96 2.34 -22.00
CA ARG A 31 2.87 1.73 -23.34
C ARG A 31 4.17 1.10 -23.83
N ARG A 32 5.32 1.50 -23.28
CA ARG A 32 6.65 0.96 -23.61
C ARG A 32 7.09 -0.13 -22.65
N ALA A 33 6.38 -0.31 -21.54
CA ALA A 33 6.64 -1.39 -20.60
C ALA A 33 6.05 -2.69 -21.15
N ASP A 34 6.81 -3.77 -21.07
CA ASP A 34 6.28 -5.09 -21.36
C ASP A 34 5.25 -5.49 -20.29
N ALA A 35 4.32 -6.40 -20.63
CA ALA A 35 3.27 -6.84 -19.71
C ALA A 35 3.83 -7.38 -18.38
N GLY A 36 5.00 -8.04 -18.41
CA GLY A 36 5.69 -8.54 -17.22
C GLY A 36 6.35 -7.45 -16.35
N GLU A 37 6.56 -6.25 -16.89
CA GLU A 37 7.19 -5.12 -16.19
C GLU A 37 6.16 -4.13 -15.63
N ALA A 38 4.95 -4.10 -16.18
CA ALA A 38 3.91 -3.11 -15.88
C ALA A 38 3.68 -2.89 -14.38
N ALA A 39 3.59 -3.98 -13.59
CA ALA A 39 3.39 -3.88 -12.15
C ALA A 39 4.55 -3.15 -11.44
N THR A 40 5.80 -3.48 -11.79
CA THR A 40 7.00 -2.88 -11.21
C THR A 40 7.15 -1.43 -11.64
N VAL A 41 6.87 -1.12 -12.90
CA VAL A 41 6.89 0.25 -13.44
C VAL A 41 5.89 1.13 -12.72
N VAL A 42 4.67 0.64 -12.53
CA VAL A 42 3.63 1.35 -11.76
C VAL A 42 4.07 1.57 -10.33
N ALA A 43 4.60 0.55 -9.65
CA ALA A 43 5.08 0.69 -8.28
C ALA A 43 6.17 1.77 -8.18
N TYR A 44 7.19 1.70 -9.04
CA TYR A 44 8.31 2.63 -9.05
C TYR A 44 7.86 4.08 -9.33
N LEU A 45 6.99 4.30 -10.31
CA LEU A 45 6.45 5.63 -10.62
C LEU A 45 5.37 6.10 -9.62
N SER A 46 4.82 5.21 -8.80
CA SER A 46 4.02 5.58 -7.63
C SER A 46 4.87 5.87 -6.39
N GLY A 47 6.19 5.66 -6.46
CA GLY A 47 7.11 5.82 -5.33
C GLY A 47 7.06 4.67 -4.33
N GLU A 48 6.59 3.50 -4.77
CA GLU A 48 6.49 2.27 -3.99
C GLU A 48 7.51 1.24 -4.46
N LEU A 49 7.98 0.42 -3.52
CA LEU A 49 8.77 -0.77 -3.82
C LEU A 49 7.87 -2.01 -3.68
N PRO A 50 7.83 -2.91 -4.68
CA PRO A 50 7.12 -4.19 -4.55
C PRO A 50 7.55 -4.99 -3.32
N GLN A 51 8.84 -4.93 -2.97
CA GLN A 51 9.45 -5.59 -1.82
C GLN A 51 9.15 -4.88 -0.47
N ARG A 52 8.51 -3.71 -0.48
CA ARG A 52 8.29 -2.84 0.68
C ARG A 52 9.62 -2.38 1.30
N GLN A 53 9.94 -2.81 2.53
CA GLN A 53 11.17 -2.43 3.21
C GLN A 53 12.27 -3.46 2.96
N ILE A 54 13.33 -3.05 2.27
CA ILE A 54 14.49 -3.90 1.96
C ILE A 54 15.69 -3.68 2.91
N GLY A 55 15.49 -2.94 4.00
CA GLY A 55 16.54 -2.71 5.02
C GLY A 55 17.70 -1.82 4.56
N VAL A 56 17.48 -0.98 3.54
CA VAL A 56 18.40 0.06 3.08
C VAL A 56 18.02 1.38 3.76
N GLY A 57 18.89 1.88 4.64
CA GLY A 57 18.72 3.18 5.29
C GLY A 57 19.49 4.29 4.57
N TYR A 58 19.20 5.55 4.93
CA TYR A 58 19.85 6.74 4.35
C TYR A 58 21.39 6.68 4.39
N ALA A 59 21.97 6.07 5.44
CA ALA A 59 23.41 5.89 5.56
C ALA A 59 24.02 5.07 4.41
N ALA A 60 23.31 4.07 3.89
CA ALA A 60 23.77 3.26 2.76
C ALA A 60 23.68 4.01 1.41
N LEU A 61 23.00 5.16 1.39
CA LEU A 61 22.81 6.00 0.19
C LEU A 61 23.73 7.23 0.19
N ARG A 62 24.56 7.41 1.23
CA ARG A 62 25.42 8.60 1.38
C ARG A 62 26.72 8.49 0.58
N ASP A 63 27.35 7.32 0.62
CA ASP A 63 28.65 7.06 0.00
C ASP A 63 28.47 6.15 -1.22
N LEU A 64 27.90 6.73 -2.29
CA LEU A 64 27.63 6.02 -3.53
C LEU A 64 28.83 6.08 -4.50
N PRO A 65 29.02 5.05 -5.33
CA PRO A 65 30.06 5.06 -6.35
C PRO A 65 29.78 6.11 -7.44
N PRO A 66 30.80 6.54 -8.20
CA PRO A 66 30.61 7.39 -9.37
C PRO A 66 29.59 6.80 -10.34
N PRO A 67 28.74 7.63 -10.97
CA PRO A 67 27.73 7.14 -11.90
C PRO A 67 28.35 6.60 -13.19
N ALA A 68 27.70 5.60 -13.77
CA ALA A 68 28.03 5.09 -15.10
C ALA A 68 27.81 6.17 -16.18
N ALA A 69 28.58 6.07 -17.28
CA ALA A 69 28.46 6.99 -18.41
C ALA A 69 27.20 6.73 -19.25
N GLU A 70 26.82 5.45 -19.41
CA GLU A 70 25.71 5.03 -20.25
C GLU A 70 24.72 4.17 -19.45
N PRO A 71 23.41 4.25 -19.77
CA PRO A 71 22.39 3.47 -19.08
C PRO A 71 22.43 2.01 -19.50
N SER A 72 22.48 1.11 -18.51
CA SER A 72 22.51 -0.34 -18.74
C SER A 72 21.53 -1.12 -17.86
N LEU A 73 20.90 -0.47 -16.87
CA LEU A 73 20.03 -1.14 -15.91
C LEU A 73 18.62 -1.26 -16.46
N THR A 74 18.09 -2.47 -16.45
CA THR A 74 16.69 -2.76 -16.78
C THR A 74 15.80 -2.82 -15.55
N VAL A 75 14.48 -2.62 -15.74
CA VAL A 75 13.49 -2.75 -14.66
C VAL A 75 13.58 -4.11 -13.96
N PRO A 76 13.63 -5.27 -14.66
CA PRO A 76 13.71 -6.58 -14.01
C PRO A 76 15.01 -6.79 -13.25
N GLU A 77 16.16 -6.32 -13.75
CA GLU A 77 17.45 -6.43 -13.04
C GLU A 77 17.45 -5.65 -11.72
N VAL A 78 16.89 -4.43 -11.72
CA VAL A 78 16.81 -3.63 -10.50
C VAL A 78 15.83 -4.24 -9.50
N ASP A 79 14.67 -4.72 -9.96
CA ASP A 79 13.69 -5.40 -9.10
C ASP A 79 14.27 -6.68 -8.46
N ALA A 80 15.01 -7.47 -9.24
CA ALA A 80 15.72 -8.64 -8.75
C ALA A 80 16.82 -8.26 -7.74
N SER A 81 17.56 -7.18 -7.99
CA SER A 81 18.59 -6.68 -7.07
C SER A 81 18.00 -6.20 -5.74
N PHE A 82 16.87 -5.48 -5.78
CA PHE A 82 16.15 -5.08 -4.56
C PHE A 82 15.60 -6.26 -3.78
N THR A 83 15.14 -7.29 -4.49
CA THR A 83 14.73 -8.57 -3.88
C THR A 83 15.90 -9.25 -3.18
N GLU A 84 17.08 -9.34 -3.81
CA GLU A 84 18.29 -9.87 -3.19
C GLU A 84 18.67 -9.08 -1.94
N ILE A 85 18.72 -7.75 -2.03
CA ILE A 85 19.06 -6.85 -0.92
C ILE A 85 18.10 -7.05 0.27
N GLY A 86 16.80 -7.15 -0.01
CA GLY A 86 15.77 -7.35 1.02
C GLY A 86 15.84 -8.71 1.71
N ALA A 87 16.32 -9.74 1.00
CA ALA A 87 16.48 -11.08 1.54
C ALA A 87 17.69 -11.23 2.48
N VAL A 88 18.67 -10.31 2.42
CA VAL A 88 19.88 -10.37 3.26
C VAL A 88 19.51 -10.22 4.75
N SER A 89 19.88 -11.21 5.56
CA SER A 89 19.64 -11.23 7.00
C SER A 89 20.83 -11.86 7.77
N GLY A 90 20.82 -11.75 9.10
CA GLY A 90 21.85 -12.34 9.97
C GLY A 90 23.10 -11.46 10.20
N PRO A 91 24.11 -11.99 10.93
CA PRO A 91 25.36 -11.28 11.18
C PRO A 91 26.05 -10.86 9.88
N GLY A 92 26.53 -9.62 9.81
CA GLY A 92 27.17 -9.07 8.60
C GLY A 92 26.22 -8.56 7.52
N SER A 93 24.89 -8.68 7.71
CA SER A 93 23.88 -8.23 6.73
C SER A 93 24.05 -6.77 6.30
N VAL A 94 24.47 -5.90 7.21
CA VAL A 94 24.67 -4.46 6.94
C VAL A 94 25.81 -4.22 5.95
N ALA A 95 26.90 -4.98 6.03
CA ALA A 95 28.00 -4.87 5.07
C ALA A 95 27.56 -5.41 3.71
N ARG A 96 26.99 -6.63 3.67
CA ARG A 96 26.52 -7.24 2.43
C ARG A 96 25.48 -6.38 1.68
N ARG A 97 24.51 -5.79 2.39
CA ARG A 97 23.54 -4.86 1.77
C ARG A 97 24.22 -3.62 1.19
N ARG A 98 25.22 -3.06 1.88
CA ARG A 98 25.99 -1.91 1.34
C ARG A 98 26.72 -2.29 0.07
N ASP A 99 27.35 -3.46 0.03
CA ASP A 99 28.09 -3.94 -1.16
C ASP A 99 27.15 -4.14 -2.35
N LEU A 100 25.97 -4.73 -2.12
CA LEU A 100 24.95 -4.91 -3.16
C LEU A 100 24.40 -3.58 -3.67
N VAL A 101 24.09 -2.64 -2.77
CA VAL A 101 23.67 -1.29 -3.15
C VAL A 101 24.76 -0.60 -3.96
N ALA A 102 26.02 -0.65 -3.53
CA ALA A 102 27.13 -0.07 -4.26
C ALA A 102 27.30 -0.70 -5.66
N ALA A 103 27.22 -2.03 -5.77
CA ALA A 103 27.32 -2.72 -7.06
C ALA A 103 26.20 -2.31 -8.03
N LEU A 104 24.97 -2.20 -7.55
CA LEU A 104 23.83 -1.72 -8.35
C LEU A 104 24.04 -0.27 -8.79
N PHE A 105 24.42 0.61 -7.86
CA PHE A 105 24.57 2.05 -8.13
C PHE A 105 25.76 2.38 -9.02
N ALA A 106 26.83 1.56 -9.02
CA ALA A 106 27.96 1.74 -9.92
C ALA A 106 27.58 1.58 -11.40
N ARG A 107 26.53 0.80 -11.69
CA ARG A 107 25.98 0.61 -13.04
C ARG A 107 24.95 1.66 -13.44
N ALA A 108 24.46 2.44 -12.48
CA ALA A 108 23.44 3.46 -12.71
C ALA A 108 24.09 4.77 -13.18
N THR A 109 23.51 5.38 -14.21
CA THR A 109 23.81 6.76 -14.61
C THR A 109 23.37 7.74 -13.52
N ARG A 110 23.79 9.00 -13.62
CA ARG A 110 23.45 10.04 -12.62
C ARG A 110 21.94 10.23 -12.44
N ALA A 111 21.18 10.23 -13.54
CA ALA A 111 19.72 10.36 -13.50
C ALA A 111 19.07 9.13 -12.83
N GLU A 112 19.57 7.93 -13.14
CA GLU A 112 19.10 6.68 -12.53
C GLU A 112 19.43 6.63 -11.04
N GLN A 113 20.65 6.99 -10.62
CA GLN A 113 21.02 7.08 -9.19
C GLN A 113 20.09 8.04 -8.45
N ASN A 114 19.85 9.24 -8.98
CA ASN A 114 18.96 10.22 -8.38
C ASN A 114 17.53 9.68 -8.22
N PHE A 115 17.01 9.01 -9.25
CA PHE A 115 15.71 8.37 -9.21
C PHE A 115 15.65 7.27 -8.14
N LEU A 116 16.62 6.34 -8.13
CA LEU A 116 16.67 5.21 -7.20
C LEU A 116 16.84 5.66 -5.75
N ILE A 117 17.62 6.71 -5.48
CA ILE A 117 17.73 7.31 -4.13
C ILE A 117 16.36 7.79 -3.65
N ARG A 118 15.64 8.55 -4.49
CA ARG A 118 14.33 9.09 -4.13
C ARG A 118 13.30 7.98 -3.95
N LEU A 119 13.36 6.93 -4.77
CA LEU A 119 12.51 5.76 -4.62
C LEU A 119 12.78 5.04 -3.29
N LEU A 120 14.05 4.71 -3.00
CA LEU A 120 14.46 4.01 -1.77
C LEU A 120 14.20 4.83 -0.50
N ALA A 121 14.31 6.16 -0.59
CA ALA A 121 14.00 7.06 0.51
C ALA A 121 12.49 7.27 0.74
N GLY A 122 11.64 6.85 -0.21
CA GLY A 122 10.20 7.15 -0.19
C GLY A 122 9.89 8.63 -0.48
N GLU A 123 10.80 9.32 -1.17
CA GLU A 123 10.77 10.77 -1.42
C GLU A 123 10.59 11.12 -2.90
N LEU A 124 9.96 10.24 -3.68
CA LEU A 124 9.71 10.53 -5.09
C LEU A 124 8.84 11.79 -5.26
N ARG A 125 7.85 12.03 -4.39
CA ARG A 125 7.08 13.29 -4.25
C ARG A 125 6.68 13.99 -5.57
N GLN A 126 6.40 13.21 -6.62
CA GLN A 126 6.15 13.75 -7.97
C GLN A 126 4.67 14.07 -8.26
N GLY A 127 3.80 13.89 -7.27
CA GLY A 127 2.35 14.15 -7.41
C GLY A 127 1.62 13.16 -8.34
N ALA A 128 2.24 12.02 -8.65
CA ALA A 128 1.61 10.88 -9.35
C ALA A 128 0.91 9.96 -8.34
N LEU A 129 -0.07 10.50 -7.63
CA LEU A 129 -0.88 9.73 -6.68
C LEU A 129 -1.72 8.66 -7.41
N ASP A 130 -2.29 7.70 -6.68
CA ASP A 130 -3.15 6.62 -7.19
C ASP A 130 -4.12 7.09 -8.29
N GLY A 131 -4.77 8.23 -8.07
CA GLY A 131 -5.73 8.78 -9.02
C GLY A 131 -5.14 9.30 -10.32
N VAL A 132 -3.87 9.74 -10.37
CA VAL A 132 -3.19 10.10 -11.62
C VAL A 132 -2.70 8.85 -12.33
N MET A 133 -2.14 7.90 -11.59
CA MET A 133 -1.65 6.63 -12.14
C MET A 133 -2.79 5.78 -12.72
N ALA A 134 -3.96 5.73 -12.07
CA ALA A 134 -5.14 5.04 -12.60
C ALA A 134 -5.60 5.61 -13.96
N GLU A 135 -5.57 6.94 -14.13
CA GLU A 135 -5.88 7.57 -15.43
C GLU A 135 -4.80 7.27 -16.47
N ALA A 136 -3.52 7.20 -16.06
CA ALA A 136 -2.43 6.83 -16.96
C ALA A 136 -2.55 5.38 -17.44
N ILE A 137 -2.90 4.44 -16.56
CA ILE A 137 -3.18 3.04 -16.91
C ILE A 137 -4.35 2.97 -17.89
N ALA A 138 -5.44 3.69 -17.60
CA ALA A 138 -6.61 3.74 -18.50
C ALA A 138 -6.24 4.26 -19.90
N ALA A 139 -5.46 5.34 -19.96
CA ALA A 139 -4.99 5.92 -21.22
C ALA A 139 -3.95 5.06 -21.94
N ALA A 140 -3.14 4.29 -21.23
CA ALA A 140 -2.14 3.40 -21.82
C ALA A 140 -2.76 2.13 -22.41
N ALA A 141 -3.76 1.57 -21.72
CA ALA A 141 -4.48 0.37 -22.13
C ALA A 141 -5.71 0.65 -23.02
N GLU A 142 -6.01 1.94 -23.29
CA GLU A 142 -7.18 2.37 -24.07
C GLU A 142 -8.51 1.84 -23.52
N VAL A 143 -8.63 1.81 -22.19
CA VAL A 143 -9.82 1.34 -21.47
C VAL A 143 -10.51 2.47 -20.70
N PRO A 144 -11.81 2.36 -20.38
CA PRO A 144 -12.49 3.36 -19.56
C PRO A 144 -11.89 3.48 -18.15
N SER A 145 -11.61 4.71 -17.69
CA SER A 145 -11.05 4.96 -16.34
C SER A 145 -11.92 4.42 -15.20
N ALA A 146 -13.23 4.22 -15.44
CA ALA A 146 -14.12 3.59 -14.46
C ALA A 146 -13.79 2.11 -14.22
N GLU A 147 -13.39 1.37 -15.25
CA GLU A 147 -13.02 -0.05 -15.15
C GLU A 147 -11.71 -0.20 -14.35
N VAL A 148 -10.71 0.64 -14.63
CA VAL A 148 -9.44 0.66 -13.88
C VAL A 148 -9.68 1.01 -12.41
N ARG A 149 -10.51 2.02 -12.13
CA ARG A 149 -10.85 2.38 -10.74
C ARG A 149 -11.58 1.27 -10.02
N ARG A 150 -12.57 0.61 -10.66
CA ARG A 150 -13.27 -0.55 -10.09
C ARG A 150 -12.29 -1.68 -9.75
N ALA A 151 -11.45 -2.06 -10.71
CA ALA A 151 -10.42 -3.07 -10.54
C ALA A 151 -9.47 -2.72 -9.39
N PHE A 152 -9.00 -1.47 -9.32
CA PHE A 152 -8.13 -1.00 -8.24
C PHE A 152 -8.80 -1.06 -6.87
N MET A 153 -10.09 -0.71 -6.78
CA MET A 153 -10.84 -0.82 -5.53
C MET A 153 -10.91 -2.27 -5.03
N LEU A 154 -11.17 -3.22 -5.93
CA LEU A 154 -11.29 -4.65 -5.60
C LEU A 154 -9.93 -5.32 -5.36
N ARG A 155 -8.86 -4.83 -5.99
CA ARG A 155 -7.52 -5.45 -5.91
C ARG A 155 -6.59 -4.82 -4.90
N GLY A 156 -6.86 -3.61 -4.44
CA GLY A 156 -6.05 -2.93 -3.44
C GLY A 156 -4.73 -2.34 -3.95
N SER A 157 -4.26 -2.73 -5.14
CA SER A 157 -3.00 -2.29 -5.75
C SER A 157 -3.15 -2.03 -7.25
N LEU A 158 -2.47 -1.00 -7.76
CA LEU A 158 -2.48 -0.64 -9.18
C LEU A 158 -1.58 -1.52 -10.04
N GLY A 159 -0.56 -2.17 -9.48
CA GLY A 159 0.38 -2.99 -10.25
C GLY A 159 -0.28 -4.16 -10.99
N PRO A 160 -1.03 -5.04 -10.28
CA PRO A 160 -1.78 -6.11 -10.92
C PRO A 160 -2.85 -5.60 -11.89
N VAL A 161 -3.44 -4.44 -11.59
CA VAL A 161 -4.46 -3.80 -12.44
C VAL A 161 -3.87 -3.32 -13.76
N ALA A 162 -2.68 -2.70 -13.71
CA ALA A 162 -1.96 -2.28 -14.90
C ALA A 162 -1.56 -3.46 -15.78
N THR A 163 -1.04 -4.52 -15.15
CA THR A 163 -0.69 -5.77 -15.85
C THR A 163 -1.90 -6.33 -16.61
N ALA A 164 -3.03 -6.47 -15.93
CA ALA A 164 -4.27 -6.98 -16.53
C ALA A 164 -4.81 -6.06 -17.63
N ALA A 165 -4.82 -4.75 -17.40
CA ALA A 165 -5.31 -3.77 -18.37
C ALA A 165 -4.48 -3.76 -19.66
N LEU A 166 -3.15 -3.76 -19.53
CA LEU A 166 -2.24 -3.69 -20.67
C LEU A 166 -2.17 -5.00 -21.45
N ALA A 167 -2.39 -6.15 -20.81
CA ALA A 167 -2.42 -7.44 -21.47
C ALA A 167 -3.74 -7.71 -22.20
N ASP A 168 -4.87 -7.54 -21.49
CA ASP A 168 -6.17 -8.09 -21.91
C ASP A 168 -7.33 -7.08 -21.80
N GLY A 169 -7.02 -5.81 -21.52
CA GLY A 169 -7.98 -4.72 -21.50
C GLY A 169 -9.13 -4.91 -20.50
N VAL A 170 -10.34 -4.53 -20.93
CA VAL A 170 -11.53 -4.50 -20.07
C VAL A 170 -11.93 -5.89 -19.56
N ALA A 171 -11.71 -6.94 -20.34
CA ALA A 171 -12.10 -8.30 -19.96
C ALA A 171 -11.36 -8.75 -18.69
N ALA A 172 -10.04 -8.56 -18.62
CA ALA A 172 -9.27 -8.89 -17.42
C ALA A 172 -9.55 -7.95 -16.25
N LEU A 173 -9.85 -6.67 -16.50
CA LEU A 173 -10.27 -5.75 -15.45
C LEU A 173 -11.59 -6.20 -14.77
N ARG A 174 -12.52 -6.75 -15.54
CA ARG A 174 -13.80 -7.25 -15.01
C ARG A 174 -13.66 -8.56 -14.24
N ALA A 175 -12.63 -9.36 -14.53
CA ALA A 175 -12.32 -10.58 -13.78
C ALA A 175 -11.91 -10.30 -12.33
N PHE A 176 -11.47 -9.08 -12.02
CA PHE A 176 -11.31 -8.65 -10.64
C PHE A 176 -12.67 -8.56 -9.95
N THR A 177 -12.85 -9.44 -8.96
CA THR A 177 -14.04 -9.57 -8.11
C THR A 177 -13.62 -9.56 -6.64
N LEU A 178 -14.60 -9.49 -5.74
CA LEU A 178 -14.33 -9.58 -4.30
C LEU A 178 -13.84 -10.99 -3.96
N GLU A 179 -12.65 -11.09 -3.39
CA GLU A 179 -12.05 -12.35 -2.94
C GLU A 179 -11.83 -12.26 -1.43
N VAL A 180 -12.45 -13.16 -0.67
CA VAL A 180 -12.21 -13.22 0.79
C VAL A 180 -10.75 -13.60 1.06
N GLY A 181 -10.13 -12.95 2.04
CA GLY A 181 -8.69 -13.02 2.30
C GLY A 181 -7.87 -11.96 1.55
N ARG A 182 -8.45 -11.26 0.55
CA ARG A 182 -7.80 -10.12 -0.11
C ARG A 182 -8.49 -8.81 0.25
N PRO A 183 -7.77 -7.83 0.82
CA PRO A 183 -8.38 -6.58 1.22
C PRO A 183 -8.80 -5.72 0.02
N VAL A 184 -9.95 -5.06 0.14
CA VAL A 184 -10.47 -4.07 -0.80
C VAL A 184 -10.25 -2.65 -0.27
N LYS A 185 -10.05 -1.69 -1.18
CA LYS A 185 -9.90 -0.28 -0.78
C LYS A 185 -11.17 0.18 -0.05
N PRO A 186 -11.03 0.86 1.10
CA PRO A 186 -12.16 1.30 1.89
C PRO A 186 -12.97 2.37 1.15
N MET A 187 -14.30 2.27 1.18
CA MET A 187 -15.17 3.36 0.77
C MET A 187 -14.95 4.57 1.68
N LEU A 188 -14.71 5.74 1.10
CA LEU A 188 -14.51 6.99 1.84
C LEU A 188 -15.82 7.79 1.92
N ALA A 189 -16.03 8.45 3.05
CA ALA A 189 -17.17 9.36 3.24
C ALA A 189 -16.79 10.80 2.85
N ALA A 190 -17.72 11.51 2.24
CA ALA A 190 -17.65 12.96 2.10
C ALA A 190 -18.03 13.63 3.43
N SER A 191 -17.38 14.74 3.77
CA SER A 191 -17.76 15.54 4.94
C SER A 191 -18.88 16.53 4.60
N ALA A 192 -19.69 16.85 5.60
CA ALA A 192 -20.65 17.94 5.58
C ALA A 192 -20.44 18.83 6.81
N PRO A 193 -20.63 20.16 6.70
CA PRO A 193 -20.49 21.08 7.83
C PRO A 193 -21.52 20.86 8.95
N SER A 194 -22.71 20.39 8.60
CA SER A 194 -23.82 20.14 9.52
C SER A 194 -24.59 18.87 9.13
N THR A 195 -25.41 18.38 10.06
CA THR A 195 -26.35 17.27 9.79
C THR A 195 -27.35 17.66 8.71
N ASP A 196 -27.91 18.86 8.77
CA ASP A 196 -28.94 19.32 7.83
C ASP A 196 -28.40 19.39 6.41
N GLU A 197 -27.18 19.92 6.24
CA GLU A 197 -26.49 19.93 4.95
C GLU A 197 -26.11 18.51 4.47
N ALA A 198 -25.84 17.58 5.38
CA ALA A 198 -25.62 16.19 5.01
C ALA A 198 -26.91 15.56 4.47
N PHE A 199 -28.03 15.75 5.17
CA PHE A 199 -29.34 15.21 4.77
C PHE A 199 -29.87 15.85 3.49
N ALA A 200 -29.65 17.15 3.29
CA ALA A 200 -30.04 17.84 2.05
C ALA A 200 -29.35 17.28 0.79
N LYS A 201 -28.20 16.60 0.92
CA LYS A 201 -27.50 15.96 -0.20
C LYS A 201 -28.05 14.57 -0.54
N LEU A 202 -28.85 13.98 0.35
CA LEU A 202 -29.38 12.63 0.17
C LEU A 202 -30.64 12.68 -0.69
N LYS A 203 -30.71 11.78 -1.67
CA LYS A 203 -31.86 11.63 -2.57
C LYS A 203 -32.78 10.47 -2.18
N ALA A 204 -32.44 9.78 -1.10
CA ALA A 204 -33.09 8.58 -0.61
C ALA A 204 -33.00 8.54 0.92
N GLU A 205 -33.73 7.61 1.52
CA GLU A 205 -33.60 7.28 2.94
C GLU A 205 -32.16 6.90 3.29
N ALA A 206 -31.74 7.21 4.53
CA ALA A 206 -30.39 6.92 4.99
C ALA A 206 -30.37 6.19 6.32
N ALA A 207 -29.44 5.24 6.41
CA ALA A 207 -29.00 4.68 7.67
C ALA A 207 -28.04 5.67 8.34
N VAL A 208 -28.29 5.96 9.62
CA VAL A 208 -27.46 6.82 10.44
C VAL A 208 -26.75 5.97 11.47
N GLU A 209 -25.46 6.20 11.62
CA GLU A 209 -24.64 5.45 12.55
C GLU A 209 -23.65 6.33 13.31
N TRP A 210 -23.22 5.82 14.47
CA TRP A 210 -22.19 6.45 15.26
C TRP A 210 -20.86 6.47 14.51
N LYS A 211 -20.29 7.67 14.36
CA LYS A 211 -18.90 7.80 13.91
C LYS A 211 -17.97 7.48 15.08
N LEU A 212 -17.48 6.25 15.10
CA LEU A 212 -16.59 5.75 16.13
C LEU A 212 -15.17 6.37 15.98
N ASP A 213 -14.49 6.59 17.11
CA ASP A 213 -13.10 7.06 17.16
C ASP A 213 -12.19 5.87 17.47
N GLY A 214 -11.74 5.17 16.44
CA GLY A 214 -10.93 3.98 16.58
C GLY A 214 -10.00 3.77 15.39
N ILE A 215 -9.80 2.49 15.05
CA ILE A 215 -9.04 2.07 13.88
C ILE A 215 -9.99 1.32 12.96
N ARG A 216 -10.26 1.89 11.79
CA ARG A 216 -10.97 1.16 10.73
C ARG A 216 -10.24 -0.12 10.38
N ALA A 217 -10.95 -1.22 10.42
CA ALA A 217 -10.46 -2.55 10.10
C ALA A 217 -11.42 -3.27 9.16
N GLN A 218 -10.84 -3.94 8.18
CA GLN A 218 -11.55 -4.85 7.29
C GLN A 218 -11.22 -6.29 7.70
N ILE A 219 -12.23 -7.09 7.98
CA ILE A 219 -12.09 -8.42 8.54
C ILE A 219 -12.64 -9.42 7.54
N HIS A 220 -11.78 -10.31 7.07
CA HIS A 220 -12.14 -11.41 6.19
C HIS A 220 -12.19 -12.68 7.01
N ILE A 221 -13.25 -13.47 6.84
CA ILE A 221 -13.36 -14.82 7.38
C ILE A 221 -13.75 -15.78 6.27
N ALA A 222 -13.02 -16.88 6.14
CA ALA A 222 -13.38 -18.01 5.29
C ALA A 222 -13.07 -19.31 6.03
N ASP A 223 -14.09 -20.12 6.32
CA ASP A 223 -13.96 -21.45 6.90
C ASP A 223 -13.10 -21.49 8.19
N GLY A 224 -13.18 -20.42 9.00
CA GLY A 224 -12.43 -20.26 10.24
C GLY A 224 -11.09 -19.53 10.11
N ASP A 225 -10.59 -19.32 8.89
CA ASP A 225 -9.40 -18.50 8.63
C ASP A 225 -9.78 -17.02 8.64
N VAL A 226 -9.20 -16.27 9.57
CA VAL A 226 -9.49 -14.84 9.79
C VAL A 226 -8.30 -14.00 9.41
N HIS A 227 -8.52 -12.97 8.61
CA HIS A 227 -7.54 -11.93 8.28
C HIS A 227 -8.09 -10.55 8.63
N ILE A 228 -7.28 -9.72 9.28
CA ILE A 228 -7.65 -8.38 9.70
C ILE A 228 -6.72 -7.36 9.04
N PHE A 229 -7.28 -6.47 8.23
CA PHE A 229 -6.55 -5.45 7.50
C PHE A 229 -6.87 -4.04 8.01
N THR A 230 -5.87 -3.17 8.04
CA THR A 230 -6.06 -1.75 8.36
C THR A 230 -6.65 -0.97 7.19
N ARG A 231 -6.93 0.32 7.40
CA ARG A 231 -7.26 1.29 6.33
C ARG A 231 -6.22 1.32 5.18
N THR A 232 -4.95 1.08 5.48
CA THR A 232 -3.85 1.04 4.49
C THR A 232 -3.67 -0.35 3.88
N LEU A 233 -4.56 -1.29 4.21
CA LEU A 233 -4.57 -2.69 3.77
C LEU A 233 -3.40 -3.51 4.34
N ASP A 234 -2.77 -3.03 5.42
CA ASP A 234 -1.77 -3.78 6.17
C ASP A 234 -2.45 -4.85 7.02
N GLU A 235 -1.95 -6.08 6.95
CA GLU A 235 -2.46 -7.16 7.78
C GLU A 235 -1.96 -7.03 9.23
N ILE A 236 -2.89 -7.06 10.18
CA ILE A 236 -2.65 -6.94 11.62
C ILE A 236 -3.25 -8.09 12.43
N THR A 237 -3.65 -9.17 11.76
CA THR A 237 -4.29 -10.38 12.34
C THR A 237 -3.57 -10.87 13.61
N SER A 238 -2.25 -11.05 13.55
CA SER A 238 -1.44 -11.57 14.66
C SER A 238 -1.40 -10.66 15.89
N ARG A 239 -1.80 -9.39 15.76
CA ARG A 239 -1.81 -8.41 16.85
C ARG A 239 -3.11 -8.41 17.63
N LEU A 240 -4.16 -9.08 17.12
CA LEU A 240 -5.54 -8.99 17.63
C LEU A 240 -6.18 -10.38 17.82
N PRO A 241 -5.57 -11.29 18.61
CA PRO A 241 -6.09 -12.64 18.80
C PRO A 241 -7.51 -12.65 19.38
N GLU A 242 -7.85 -11.69 20.25
CA GLU A 242 -9.19 -11.60 20.84
C GLU A 242 -10.27 -11.25 19.82
N VAL A 243 -9.92 -10.48 18.78
CA VAL A 243 -10.83 -10.13 17.68
C VAL A 243 -11.03 -11.35 16.78
N VAL A 244 -9.96 -12.11 16.51
CA VAL A 244 -10.02 -13.36 15.73
C VAL A 244 -10.98 -14.35 16.36
N GLU A 245 -10.88 -14.58 17.67
CA GLU A 245 -11.75 -15.51 18.38
C GLU A 245 -13.22 -15.05 18.37
N ALA A 246 -13.48 -13.74 18.54
CA ALA A 246 -14.83 -13.19 18.46
C ALA A 246 -15.45 -13.36 17.05
N VAL A 247 -14.66 -13.16 15.99
CA VAL A 247 -15.11 -13.30 14.61
C VAL A 247 -15.38 -14.76 14.25
N LYS A 248 -14.54 -15.70 14.72
CA LYS A 248 -14.75 -17.14 14.51
C LYS A 248 -16.03 -17.67 15.16
N ALA A 249 -16.53 -17.02 16.21
CA ALA A 249 -17.78 -17.39 16.86
C ALA A 249 -19.03 -16.94 16.09
N LEU A 250 -18.89 -16.12 15.05
CA LEU A 250 -20.02 -15.67 14.23
C LEU A 250 -20.54 -16.84 13.36
N PRO A 251 -21.88 -16.94 13.15
CA PRO A 251 -22.48 -18.01 12.35
C PRO A 251 -22.35 -17.73 10.85
N VAL A 252 -21.11 -17.58 10.35
CA VAL A 252 -20.81 -17.32 8.93
C VAL A 252 -19.67 -18.21 8.45
N HIS A 253 -19.80 -18.75 7.24
CA HIS A 253 -18.72 -19.51 6.60
C HIS A 253 -17.74 -18.60 5.87
N LYS A 254 -18.25 -17.61 5.13
CA LYS A 254 -17.44 -16.74 4.28
C LYS A 254 -18.02 -15.33 4.27
N ALA A 255 -17.26 -14.36 4.76
CA ALA A 255 -17.71 -12.98 4.86
C ALA A 255 -16.54 -11.99 4.82
N VAL A 256 -16.83 -10.77 4.40
CA VAL A 256 -15.98 -9.60 4.60
C VAL A 256 -16.76 -8.60 5.41
N PHE A 257 -16.14 -8.09 6.48
CA PHE A 257 -16.71 -7.05 7.31
C PHE A 257 -15.85 -5.79 7.26
N ASP A 258 -16.49 -4.61 7.28
CA ASP A 258 -15.86 -3.32 7.52
C ASP A 258 -16.33 -2.79 8.86
N GLY A 259 -15.40 -2.32 9.68
CA GLY A 259 -15.71 -1.99 11.06
C GLY A 259 -14.68 -1.07 11.70
N GLU A 260 -14.98 -0.66 12.92
CA GLU A 260 -14.06 0.14 13.74
C GLU A 260 -13.61 -0.69 14.95
N LEU A 261 -12.30 -0.82 15.13
CA LEU A 261 -11.69 -1.37 16.34
C LEU A 261 -11.56 -0.26 17.38
N ILE A 262 -12.12 -0.49 18.57
CA ILE A 262 -12.05 0.45 19.68
C ILE A 262 -11.42 -0.24 20.89
N ALA A 263 -10.45 0.44 21.50
CA ALA A 263 -9.90 0.03 22.79
C ALA A 263 -10.84 0.48 23.92
N LEU A 264 -11.21 -0.43 24.81
CA LEU A 264 -12.02 -0.10 25.99
C LEU A 264 -11.17 0.00 27.25
N ARG A 265 -11.60 0.87 28.16
CA ARG A 265 -11.15 0.89 29.55
C ARG A 265 -11.81 -0.26 30.34
N PRO A 266 -11.30 -0.60 31.54
CA PRO A 266 -11.91 -1.63 32.39
C PRO A 266 -13.37 -1.35 32.78
N ASP A 267 -13.79 -0.09 32.78
CA ASP A 267 -15.17 0.33 33.02
C ASP A 267 -16.07 0.26 31.77
N GLY A 268 -15.55 -0.25 30.65
CA GLY A 268 -16.27 -0.36 29.38
C GLY A 268 -16.30 0.93 28.56
N SER A 269 -15.75 2.04 29.06
CA SER A 269 -15.72 3.30 28.31
C SER A 269 -14.64 3.29 27.21
N PRO A 270 -14.83 3.98 26.07
CA PRO A 270 -13.81 4.08 25.04
C PRO A 270 -12.53 4.75 25.56
N HIS A 271 -11.38 4.10 25.34
CA HIS A 271 -10.08 4.68 25.62
C HIS A 271 -9.80 5.79 24.59
N ARG A 272 -9.52 7.01 25.06
CA ARG A 272 -9.24 8.14 24.18
C ARG A 272 -7.79 8.09 23.68
N GLY A 273 -7.60 8.33 22.38
CA GLY A 273 -6.29 8.46 21.74
C GLY A 273 -5.95 7.32 20.78
N ARG A 274 -5.15 7.63 19.75
CA ARG A 274 -4.56 6.68 18.79
C ARG A 274 -3.55 5.76 19.49
N SER A 275 -4.02 4.93 20.41
CA SER A 275 -3.23 3.77 20.83
C SER A 275 -3.16 2.84 19.62
N ARG A 276 -1.98 2.75 19.02
CA ARG A 276 -1.67 1.71 18.04
C ARG A 276 -2.09 0.38 18.66
N PRO A 277 -2.64 -0.57 17.89
CA PRO A 277 -2.79 -1.94 18.35
C PRO A 277 -1.40 -2.58 18.27
N ASP A 278 -0.44 -1.99 18.98
CA ASP A 278 0.77 -2.69 19.33
C ASP A 278 0.39 -3.54 20.53
N GLY A 279 0.57 -4.86 20.38
CA GLY A 279 0.52 -5.81 21.49
C GLY A 279 1.43 -5.40 22.67
N GLY A 280 2.28 -4.39 22.53
CA GLY A 280 3.04 -3.76 23.62
C GLY A 280 2.19 -2.77 24.44
N ALA A 281 1.63 -3.21 25.57
CA ALA A 281 2.08 -2.64 26.82
C ALA A 281 3.60 -2.37 26.76
N GLY A 282 4.00 -1.12 26.95
CA GLY A 282 5.40 -0.74 27.00
C GLY A 282 6.17 -1.62 28.00
N CYS A 283 6.88 -2.62 27.51
CA CYS A 283 7.86 -3.36 28.28
C CYS A 283 9.18 -2.59 28.20
N ARG A 284 9.25 -1.43 28.87
CA ARG A 284 10.55 -0.88 29.25
C ARG A 284 11.06 -1.73 30.41
N ARG A 285 12.03 -2.60 30.11
CA ARG A 285 13.08 -3.13 30.99
C ARG A 285 12.65 -3.53 32.41
N PHE A 286 12.57 -4.85 32.58
CA PHE A 286 12.72 -5.61 33.83
C PHE A 286 13.44 -4.87 34.98
N ARG A 287 12.72 -4.60 36.07
CA ARG A 287 13.25 -4.73 37.45
C ARG A 287 12.24 -5.53 38.29
N ARG A 288 12.80 -6.43 39.09
CA ARG A 288 12.24 -7.59 39.79
C ARG A 288 10.84 -7.39 40.43
N GLY A 289 9.98 -8.39 40.20
CA GLY A 289 9.01 -8.88 41.17
C GLY A 289 7.65 -8.19 41.22
N ARG A 290 6.70 -8.65 40.39
CA ARG A 290 5.25 -8.82 40.67
C ARG A 290 4.54 -9.32 39.40
N ARG A 291 3.63 -10.31 39.55
CA ARG A 291 2.87 -10.91 38.45
C ARG A 291 1.99 -9.86 37.77
N CYS A 292 2.11 -9.74 36.44
CA CYS A 292 1.24 -8.91 35.61
C CYS A 292 -0.05 -9.69 35.31
N ARG A 293 -1.20 -9.25 35.85
CA ARG A 293 -2.52 -9.78 35.44
C ARG A 293 -2.86 -9.22 34.06
N ARG A 294 -2.99 -10.10 33.06
CA ARG A 294 -3.49 -9.75 31.72
C ARG A 294 -5.01 -9.57 31.78
N HIS A 295 -5.51 -8.38 31.47
CA HIS A 295 -6.89 -8.14 31.05
C HIS A 295 -6.85 -7.06 29.96
N ARG A 296 -7.39 -7.36 28.78
CA ARG A 296 -7.58 -6.41 27.67
C ARG A 296 -8.92 -6.75 27.01
N GLY A 297 -9.86 -5.82 27.02
CA GLY A 297 -11.09 -5.88 26.24
C GLY A 297 -10.96 -4.93 25.07
N SER A 298 -10.95 -5.45 23.85
CA SER A 298 -11.24 -4.71 22.63
C SER A 298 -12.61 -5.16 22.15
N THR A 299 -13.44 -4.22 21.70
CA THR A 299 -14.75 -4.51 21.10
C THR A 299 -14.74 -4.09 19.65
N LEU A 300 -15.48 -4.84 18.86
CA LEU A 300 -15.54 -4.75 17.41
C LEU A 300 -16.97 -4.41 17.00
N SER A 301 -17.14 -3.32 16.24
CA SER A 301 -18.39 -3.03 15.52
C SER A 301 -18.20 -3.41 14.06
N LEU A 302 -19.00 -4.35 13.54
CA LEU A 302 -18.88 -4.89 12.18
C LEU A 302 -20.07 -4.49 11.30
N LYS A 303 -19.78 -4.32 10.01
CA LYS A 303 -20.78 -4.33 8.94
C LYS A 303 -20.36 -5.29 7.84
N PRO A 304 -21.27 -6.08 7.26
CA PRO A 304 -20.96 -6.81 6.04
C PRO A 304 -20.65 -5.82 4.89
N ILE A 305 -19.65 -6.15 4.07
CA ILE A 305 -19.35 -5.47 2.79
C ILE A 305 -20.05 -6.20 1.65
#